data_AF-A0AAE0G765-F1
#
_entry.id   AF-A0AAE0G765-F1
#
_cell.length_a   1.000
_cell.length_b   1.000
_cell.length_c   1.000
_cell.angle_alpha   90.00
_cell.angle_beta   90.00
_cell.angle_gamma   90.00
#
_symmetry.space_group_name_H-M   'P 1'
#
loop_
_entity.id
_entity.type
_entity.pdbx_description
1 polymer ?
#
loop_
_entity_poly.entity_id
_entity_poly.type
_entity_poly.pdbx_seq_one_letter_code
_entity_poly.pdbx_strand_id
1 'polypeptide(L)'
;MACCESDDDEPKKAQGDSTRYIEENRKCRDVLFLLVFIAFWFGMFAVASVAWSEGDPNRLLYGLDYHGNLCGTKNDLGENSTFTSGADFSDRKQLHYYYLSSLGTSTSVNQWKSVCVDGCPKNACTFSELMNSLATLDTGSECWDNERWFCEYYGYQSTVAIEGVDEWDTQYFGKMTTEQQLESITSGPCQPLYLATDDFINYCYPVVPDDVWDYFEGSAPPPPSETNATISDDSSLLSYATLSTVVDVISNARDFLEEYLGDIYKAWAAILVSGIQVGLTCTDVWLAGAPHMTWALHSLSSIQPLA
;
A
#
# COMPACT_ATOMS: atom_id res chain seq x y z
N MET A 1 -0.43 33.42 -21.12
CA MET A 1 -0.86 33.22 -22.52
C MET A 1 -1.82 34.35 -22.86
N ALA A 2 -1.31 35.47 -23.39
CA ALA A 2 -2.09 36.67 -23.62
C ALA A 2 -2.13 36.96 -25.13
N CYS A 3 -3.34 37.01 -25.67
CA CYS A 3 -3.61 37.52 -27.01
C CYS A 3 -3.89 39.01 -26.89
N CYS A 4 -3.23 39.81 -27.74
CA CYS A 4 -3.44 41.24 -27.81
C CYS A 4 -4.88 41.54 -28.26
N GLU A 5 -5.57 42.37 -27.48
CA GLU A 5 -6.70 43.16 -27.95
C GLU A 5 -6.14 44.19 -28.93
N SER A 6 -6.61 44.19 -30.17
CA SER A 6 -6.30 45.23 -31.15
C SER A 6 -7.56 46.04 -31.39
N ASP A 7 -7.62 47.23 -30.80
CA ASP A 7 -8.60 48.26 -31.17
C ASP A 7 -8.22 48.80 -32.55
N ASP A 8 -9.06 48.54 -33.54
CA ASP A 8 -8.95 49.11 -34.89
C ASP A 8 -9.42 50.57 -34.87
N ASP A 9 -8.59 51.51 -35.37
CA ASP A 9 -9.03 52.67 -36.16
C ASP A 9 -7.84 53.53 -36.66
N GLU A 10 -7.42 53.36 -37.93
CA GLU A 10 -7.18 54.43 -38.93
C GLU A 10 -6.50 53.90 -40.22
N PRO A 11 -6.87 54.40 -41.43
CA PRO A 11 -6.25 53.97 -42.69
C PRO A 11 -5.08 54.90 -43.07
N LYS A 12 -3.86 54.37 -43.27
CA LYS A 12 -2.74 55.14 -43.85
C LYS A 12 -2.10 54.45 -45.07
N LYS A 13 -1.83 55.30 -46.05
CA LYS A 13 -1.58 55.04 -47.47
C LYS A 13 -0.24 54.34 -47.76
N ALA A 14 -0.24 53.61 -48.87
CA ALA A 14 0.90 52.94 -49.46
C ALA A 14 2.00 53.91 -49.94
N GLN A 15 3.26 53.62 -49.60
CA GLN A 15 4.43 53.86 -50.46
C GLN A 15 5.57 52.92 -50.00
N GLY A 16 6.15 52.18 -50.93
CA GLY A 16 6.89 50.95 -50.65
C GLY A 16 8.33 51.06 -50.15
N ASP A 17 8.78 49.94 -49.59
CA ASP A 17 10.16 49.44 -49.61
C ASP A 17 10.11 47.93 -49.32
N SER A 18 10.95 47.14 -49.99
CA SER A 18 10.90 45.67 -50.06
C SER A 18 11.52 44.98 -48.84
N THR A 19 11.01 45.31 -47.65
CA THR A 19 11.17 44.44 -46.47
C THR A 19 9.97 43.49 -46.38
N ARG A 20 10.23 42.20 -46.15
CA ARG A 20 9.19 41.18 -46.00
C ARG A 20 8.22 41.60 -44.90
N TYR A 21 7.08 42.14 -45.28
CA TYR A 21 5.93 42.38 -44.41
C TYR A 21 5.50 41.03 -43.84
N ILE A 22 5.82 40.77 -42.57
CA ILE A 22 5.21 39.66 -41.83
C ILE A 22 3.80 40.14 -41.53
N GLU A 23 2.80 39.55 -42.19
CA GLU A 23 1.38 39.84 -41.95
C GLU A 23 1.08 39.88 -40.44
N GLU A 24 0.65 41.04 -39.95
CA GLU A 24 0.35 41.32 -38.54
C GLU A 24 -0.96 40.68 -38.05
N ASN A 25 -1.64 39.88 -38.87
CA ASN A 25 -2.89 39.20 -38.53
C ASN A 25 -2.65 37.76 -38.02
N ARG A 26 -1.88 37.60 -36.94
CA ARG A 26 -1.78 36.30 -36.27
C ARG A 26 -3.03 36.05 -35.41
N LYS A 27 -4.04 35.40 -35.99
CA LYS A 27 -5.22 34.95 -35.22
C LYS A 27 -4.78 33.95 -34.13
N CYS A 28 -5.16 34.22 -32.89
CA CYS A 28 -4.88 33.31 -31.77
C CYS A 28 -5.56 31.96 -31.98
N ARG A 29 -4.77 30.96 -32.37
CA ARG A 29 -5.25 29.60 -32.65
C ARG A 29 -5.30 28.70 -31.41
N ASP A 30 -5.21 29.30 -30.22
CA ASP A 30 -5.05 28.57 -28.95
C ASP A 30 -6.35 28.49 -28.12
N VAL A 31 -7.37 29.28 -28.47
CA VAL A 31 -8.67 29.27 -27.76
C VAL A 31 -9.39 27.93 -27.93
N LEU A 32 -9.33 27.34 -29.13
CA LEU A 32 -9.96 26.05 -29.39
C LEU A 32 -9.30 24.93 -28.58
N PHE A 33 -7.97 24.90 -28.50
CA PHE A 33 -7.24 23.89 -27.74
C PHE A 33 -7.42 24.08 -26.23
N LEU A 34 -7.49 25.32 -25.75
CA LEU A 34 -7.82 25.63 -24.36
C LEU A 34 -9.21 25.09 -23.97
N LEU A 35 -10.22 25.29 -24.82
CA LEU A 35 -11.57 24.76 -24.58
C LEU A 35 -11.59 23.22 -24.55
N VAL A 36 -10.84 22.57 -25.44
CA VAL A 36 -10.69 21.10 -25.43
C VAL A 36 -10.02 20.61 -24.14
N PHE A 37 -8.97 21.30 -23.69
CA PHE A 37 -8.27 20.96 -22.43
C PHE A 37 -9.18 21.10 -21.21
N ILE A 38 -9.96 22.19 -21.13
CA ILE A 38 -10.94 22.39 -20.06
C ILE A 38 -12.02 21.30 -20.10
N ALA A 39 -12.55 20.97 -21.28
CA ALA A 39 -13.53 19.91 -21.44
C ALA A 39 -12.99 18.54 -21.00
N PHE A 40 -11.72 18.24 -21.30
CA PHE A 40 -11.04 17.03 -20.83
C PHE A 40 -11.01 16.93 -19.30
N TRP A 41 -10.65 18.01 -18.60
CA TRP A 41 -10.65 18.03 -17.13
C TRP A 41 -12.04 17.80 -16.55
N PHE A 42 -13.08 18.41 -17.11
CA PHE A 42 -14.46 18.12 -16.69
C PHE A 42 -14.82 16.64 -16.89
N GLY A 43 -14.39 16.03 -18.00
CA GLY A 43 -14.53 14.60 -18.23
C GLY A 43 -13.85 13.76 -17.14
N MET A 44 -12.61 14.09 -16.77
CA MET A 44 -11.88 13.41 -15.71
C MET A 44 -12.57 13.54 -14.34
N PHE A 45 -13.06 14.73 -13.98
CA PHE A 45 -13.79 14.94 -12.73
C PHE A 45 -15.12 14.18 -12.70
N ALA A 46 -15.83 14.10 -13.83
CA ALA A 46 -17.06 13.31 -13.92
C ALA A 46 -16.79 11.82 -13.66
N VAL A 47 -15.76 11.25 -14.30
CA VAL A 47 -15.35 9.84 -14.08
C VAL A 47 -14.91 9.61 -12.64
N ALA A 48 -14.10 10.51 -12.07
CA ALA A 48 -13.67 10.41 -10.68
C ALA A 48 -14.85 10.48 -9.68
N SER A 49 -15.84 11.32 -9.95
CA SER A 49 -17.03 11.44 -9.10
C SER A 49 -17.86 10.16 -9.10
N VAL A 50 -18.07 9.55 -10.27
CA VAL A 50 -18.79 8.27 -10.39
C VAL A 50 -18.02 7.17 -9.66
N ALA A 51 -16.70 7.09 -9.85
CA ALA A 51 -15.85 6.13 -9.16
C ALA A 51 -15.90 6.29 -7.63
N TRP A 52 -16.01 7.51 -7.12
CA TRP A 52 -16.12 7.77 -5.69
C TRP A 52 -17.51 7.48 -5.12
N SER A 53 -18.58 7.75 -5.87
CA SER A 53 -19.95 7.57 -5.39
C SER A 53 -20.42 6.12 -5.46
N GLU A 54 -20.01 5.38 -6.48
CA GLU A 54 -20.43 3.99 -6.69
C GLU A 54 -19.37 2.98 -6.23
N GLY A 55 -18.11 3.40 -6.13
CA GLY A 55 -17.02 2.57 -5.63
C GLY A 55 -16.84 2.64 -4.12
N ASP A 56 -15.98 1.77 -3.60
CA ASP A 56 -15.52 1.79 -2.21
C ASP A 56 -14.02 2.13 -2.15
N PRO A 57 -13.65 3.37 -1.78
CA PRO A 57 -12.25 3.78 -1.69
C PRO A 57 -11.47 3.03 -0.61
N ASN A 58 -12.15 2.44 0.38
CA ASN A 58 -11.49 1.71 1.47
C ASN A 58 -10.77 0.45 0.97
N ARG A 59 -11.18 -0.11 -0.17
CA ARG A 59 -10.51 -1.25 -0.81
C ARG A 59 -9.10 -0.94 -1.33
N LEU A 60 -8.75 0.34 -1.45
CA LEU A 60 -7.40 0.78 -1.81
C LEU A 60 -6.51 0.99 -0.57
N LEU A 61 -7.11 1.12 0.61
CA LEU A 61 -6.41 1.46 1.86
C LEU A 61 -6.27 0.29 2.83
N TYR A 62 -7.22 -0.65 2.79
CA TYR A 62 -7.28 -1.78 3.71
C TYR A 62 -7.26 -3.11 2.96
N GLY A 63 -6.73 -4.12 3.64
CA GLY A 63 -6.68 -5.49 3.16
C GLY A 63 -8.01 -6.24 3.30
N LEU A 64 -8.15 -7.30 2.50
CA LEU A 64 -9.24 -8.28 2.61
C LEU A 64 -8.77 -9.48 3.43
N ASP A 65 -9.62 -9.93 4.34
CA ASP A 65 -9.42 -11.19 5.06
C ASP A 65 -9.68 -12.41 4.16
N TYR A 66 -9.41 -13.62 4.68
CA TYR A 66 -9.60 -14.86 3.91
C TYR A 66 -11.07 -15.19 3.59
N HIS A 67 -12.03 -14.49 4.20
CA HIS A 67 -13.47 -14.61 3.91
C HIS A 67 -13.98 -13.49 3.00
N GLY A 68 -13.12 -12.57 2.57
CA GLY A 68 -13.49 -11.45 1.70
C GLY A 68 -14.12 -10.27 2.43
N ASN A 69 -14.01 -10.19 3.75
CA ASN A 69 -14.36 -9.00 4.52
C ASN A 69 -13.20 -8.00 4.47
N LEU A 70 -13.54 -6.72 4.40
CA LEU A 70 -12.58 -5.62 4.36
C LEU A 70 -12.25 -5.15 5.78
N CYS A 71 -10.95 -5.13 6.12
CA CYS A 71 -10.49 -4.60 7.40
C CYS A 71 -10.76 -3.09 7.49
N GLY A 72 -10.88 -2.55 8.71
CA GLY A 72 -11.11 -1.12 8.95
C GLY A 72 -12.50 -0.62 8.57
N THR A 73 -13.43 -1.51 8.22
CA THR A 73 -14.78 -1.16 7.78
C THR A 73 -15.83 -2.08 8.38
N LYS A 74 -17.10 -1.65 8.33
CA LYS A 74 -18.23 -2.47 8.72
C LYS A 74 -18.70 -3.28 7.51
N ASN A 75 -18.57 -4.60 7.60
CA ASN A 75 -18.95 -5.51 6.53
C ASN A 75 -20.38 -5.99 6.72
N ASP A 76 -21.12 -6.03 5.63
CA ASP A 76 -22.45 -6.63 5.62
C ASP A 76 -22.34 -8.15 5.60
N LEU A 77 -23.39 -8.82 6.10
CA LEU A 77 -23.46 -10.27 6.05
C LEU A 77 -23.61 -10.72 4.58
N GLY A 78 -22.64 -11.50 4.09
CA GLY A 78 -22.70 -12.04 2.73
C GLY A 78 -23.92 -12.95 2.51
N GLU A 79 -24.49 -12.94 1.30
CA GLU A 79 -25.73 -13.66 0.95
C GLU A 79 -25.67 -15.19 1.15
N ASN A 80 -24.45 -15.76 1.28
CA ASN A 80 -24.21 -17.19 1.55
C ASN A 80 -23.33 -17.42 2.78
N SER A 81 -23.30 -16.47 3.71
CA SER A 81 -22.48 -16.56 4.91
C SER A 81 -23.04 -17.60 5.88
N THR A 82 -22.16 -18.44 6.46
CA THR A 82 -22.52 -19.30 7.60
C THR A 82 -22.57 -18.52 8.91
N PHE A 83 -22.19 -17.25 8.89
CA PHE A 83 -22.08 -16.41 10.07
C PHE A 83 -23.43 -15.81 10.48
N THR A 84 -23.57 -15.47 11.76
CA THR A 84 -24.82 -14.91 12.31
C THR A 84 -24.95 -13.41 12.10
N SER A 85 -23.83 -12.71 11.92
CA SER A 85 -23.77 -11.26 11.73
C SER A 85 -22.62 -10.85 10.82
N GLY A 86 -22.78 -9.73 10.11
CA GLY A 86 -21.70 -9.14 9.30
C GLY A 86 -20.54 -8.69 10.18
N ALA A 87 -19.31 -8.87 9.69
CA ALA A 87 -18.11 -8.56 10.45
C ALA A 87 -17.90 -7.05 10.62
N ASP A 88 -18.01 -6.54 11.84
CA ASP A 88 -17.66 -5.14 12.14
C ASP A 88 -16.15 -5.02 12.42
N PHE A 89 -15.38 -4.67 11.39
CA PHE A 89 -13.94 -4.48 11.48
C PHE A 89 -13.54 -3.00 11.52
N SER A 90 -14.46 -2.11 11.89
CA SER A 90 -14.19 -0.66 11.98
C SER A 90 -12.98 -0.33 12.86
N ASP A 91 -12.79 -1.09 13.95
CA ASP A 91 -11.65 -0.96 14.87
C ASP A 91 -10.43 -1.79 14.43
N ARG A 92 -10.65 -2.87 13.67
CA ARG A 92 -9.65 -3.82 13.19
C ARG A 92 -9.13 -3.44 11.80
N LYS A 93 -8.23 -2.48 11.75
CA LYS A 93 -7.70 -1.94 10.48
C LYS A 93 -6.62 -2.80 9.85
N GLN A 94 -5.85 -3.51 10.66
CA GLN A 94 -4.62 -4.16 10.21
C GLN A 94 -4.90 -5.58 9.71
N LEU A 95 -4.32 -5.95 8.57
CA LEU A 95 -4.38 -7.30 8.03
C LEU A 95 -3.16 -8.10 8.47
N HIS A 96 -3.39 -9.20 9.18
CA HIS A 96 -2.35 -10.12 9.61
C HIS A 96 -2.43 -11.43 8.83
N TYR A 97 -1.29 -11.88 8.31
CA TYR A 97 -1.14 -13.18 7.67
C TYR A 97 -0.62 -14.20 8.67
N TYR A 98 -1.37 -15.28 8.87
CA TYR A 98 -1.00 -16.42 9.71
C TYR A 98 -0.97 -17.68 8.83
N TYR A 99 -0.18 -18.68 9.21
CA TYR A 99 0.29 -19.79 8.34
C TYR A 99 1.33 -19.43 7.29
N LEU A 100 2.44 -18.80 7.71
CA LEU A 100 3.66 -18.71 6.88
C LEU A 100 4.12 -20.10 6.40
N SER A 101 3.77 -21.16 7.12
CA SER A 101 4.09 -22.54 6.76
C SER A 101 3.47 -23.05 5.46
N SER A 102 2.45 -22.37 4.94
CA SER A 102 1.82 -22.69 3.66
C SER A 102 2.39 -21.90 2.47
N LEU A 103 3.26 -20.91 2.74
CA LEU A 103 3.73 -19.97 1.72
C LEU A 103 4.76 -20.59 0.77
N GLY A 104 5.48 -21.63 1.22
CA GLY A 104 6.57 -22.26 0.46
C GLY A 104 6.21 -23.56 -0.27
N THR A 105 5.09 -24.21 0.06
CA THR A 105 4.84 -25.62 -0.32
C THR A 105 3.63 -25.83 -1.24
N SER A 106 2.86 -24.78 -1.53
CA SER A 106 1.55 -24.96 -2.17
C SER A 106 1.31 -23.95 -3.29
N THR A 107 1.07 -24.45 -4.50
CA THR A 107 0.53 -23.68 -5.64
C THR A 107 -0.93 -23.27 -5.47
N SER A 108 -1.52 -23.50 -4.30
CA SER A 108 -2.92 -23.20 -3.99
C SER A 108 -2.97 -22.04 -2.99
N VAL A 109 -3.34 -20.87 -3.51
CA VAL A 109 -3.50 -19.59 -2.78
C VAL A 109 -4.49 -19.69 -1.60
N ASN A 110 -5.30 -20.74 -1.57
CA ASN A 110 -6.36 -20.99 -0.59
C ASN A 110 -5.84 -21.39 0.81
N GLN A 111 -4.52 -21.60 0.96
CA GLN A 111 -3.93 -21.89 2.27
C GLN A 111 -3.42 -20.64 2.99
N TRP A 112 -3.38 -19.50 2.31
CA TRP A 112 -2.97 -18.25 2.92
C TRP A 112 -4.17 -17.69 3.67
N LYS A 113 -4.11 -17.72 5.01
CA LYS A 113 -5.17 -17.16 5.83
C LYS A 113 -4.74 -15.79 6.34
N SER A 114 -5.55 -14.79 6.04
CA SER A 114 -5.39 -13.43 6.52
C SER A 114 -6.58 -13.05 7.38
N VAL A 115 -6.34 -12.40 8.53
CA VAL A 115 -7.38 -11.97 9.47
C VAL A 115 -7.22 -10.49 9.78
N CYS A 116 -8.33 -9.81 10.07
CA CYS A 116 -8.31 -8.43 10.54
C CYS A 116 -8.04 -8.39 12.05
N VAL A 117 -7.07 -7.58 12.45
CA VAL A 117 -6.64 -7.41 13.85
C VAL A 117 -6.65 -5.93 14.24
N ASP A 118 -6.85 -5.67 15.54
CA ASP A 118 -6.78 -4.31 16.11
C ASP A 118 -5.33 -3.79 16.17
N GLY A 119 -4.37 -4.71 16.35
CA GLY A 119 -2.96 -4.43 16.49
C GLY A 119 -2.10 -5.58 15.98
N CYS A 120 -1.02 -5.27 15.26
CA CYS A 120 -0.07 -6.26 14.77
C CYS A 120 0.63 -6.93 15.95
N PRO A 121 0.69 -8.26 15.96
CA PRO A 121 1.25 -8.98 17.09
C PRO A 121 2.77 -8.81 17.17
N LYS A 122 3.23 -8.38 18.33
CA LYS A 122 4.65 -8.09 18.62
C LYS A 122 5.33 -9.20 19.43
N ASN A 123 4.52 -10.02 20.11
CA ASN A 123 5.00 -11.06 21.01
C ASN A 123 5.06 -12.39 20.25
N ALA A 124 6.24 -12.76 19.79
CA ALA A 124 6.47 -14.04 19.14
C ALA A 124 7.13 -15.04 20.08
N CYS A 125 6.86 -16.33 19.88
CA CYS A 125 7.62 -17.41 20.46
C CYS A 125 8.75 -17.81 19.53
N THR A 126 9.98 -17.88 20.06
CA THR A 126 11.06 -18.48 19.29
C THR A 126 10.83 -19.98 19.13
N PHE A 127 11.35 -20.56 18.05
CA PHE A 127 11.22 -21.99 17.80
C PHE A 127 11.81 -22.84 18.93
N SER A 128 12.93 -22.41 19.52
CA SER A 128 13.58 -23.10 20.65
C SER A 128 12.72 -23.08 21.91
N GLU A 129 12.08 -21.96 22.24
CA GLU A 129 11.15 -21.85 23.37
C GLU A 129 9.93 -22.75 23.19
N LEU A 130 9.35 -22.78 21.99
CA LEU A 130 8.22 -23.65 21.69
C LEU A 130 8.60 -25.12 21.85
N MET A 131 9.72 -25.55 21.25
CA MET A 131 10.21 -26.92 21.33
C MET A 131 10.55 -27.34 22.76
N ASN A 132 11.12 -26.42 23.56
CA ASN A 132 11.37 -26.66 24.98
C ASN A 132 10.06 -26.82 25.74
N SER A 133 9.07 -25.94 25.53
CA SER A 133 7.76 -26.03 26.20
C SER A 133 7.02 -27.33 25.85
N LEU A 134 7.14 -27.78 24.60
CA LEU A 134 6.55 -29.03 24.14
C LEU A 134 7.25 -30.25 24.75
N ALA A 135 8.58 -30.21 24.83
CA ALA A 135 9.37 -31.27 25.44
C ALA A 135 9.10 -31.40 26.95
N THR A 136 8.78 -30.30 27.64
CA THR A 136 8.49 -30.29 29.08
C THR A 136 7.00 -30.35 29.41
N LEU A 137 6.10 -30.30 28.40
CA LEU A 137 4.66 -30.08 28.58
C LEU A 137 4.35 -28.92 29.55
N ASP A 138 5.14 -27.85 29.47
CA ASP A 138 4.97 -26.69 30.35
C ASP A 138 4.03 -25.66 29.72
N THR A 139 2.73 -25.90 29.89
CA THR A 139 1.66 -25.00 29.48
C THR A 139 1.61 -23.69 30.27
N GLY A 140 2.47 -23.53 31.30
CA GLY A 140 2.64 -22.30 32.07
C GLY A 140 3.80 -21.42 31.58
N SER A 141 4.52 -21.82 30.53
CA SER A 141 5.60 -21.03 29.96
C SER A 141 5.07 -19.80 29.21
N GLU A 142 5.90 -18.75 29.08
CA GLU A 142 5.51 -17.49 28.43
C GLU A 142 4.99 -17.66 26.99
N CYS A 143 5.34 -18.77 26.32
CA CYS A 143 4.88 -19.06 24.97
C CYS A 143 3.40 -19.47 24.89
N TRP A 144 2.80 -19.91 25.99
CA TRP A 144 1.39 -20.34 26.03
C TRP A 144 0.42 -19.19 26.31
N ASP A 145 0.91 -17.95 26.27
CA ASP A 145 0.08 -16.75 26.43
C ASP A 145 -0.84 -16.52 25.23
N ASN A 146 -2.05 -16.00 25.49
CA ASN A 146 -3.08 -15.74 24.48
C ASN A 146 -2.60 -14.77 23.39
N GLU A 147 -1.71 -13.83 23.74
CA GLU A 147 -1.19 -12.83 22.81
C GLU A 147 -0.19 -13.38 21.78
N ARG A 148 0.34 -14.59 22.02
CA ARG A 148 1.36 -15.23 21.16
C ARG A 148 0.77 -16.28 20.22
N TRP A 149 -0.55 -16.50 20.27
CA TRP A 149 -1.27 -17.47 19.45
C TRP A 149 -2.36 -16.80 18.65
N PHE A 150 -2.45 -17.13 17.36
CA PHE A 150 -3.51 -16.66 16.48
C PHE A 150 -4.41 -17.80 16.05
N CYS A 151 -5.70 -17.57 16.17
CA CYS A 151 -6.74 -18.51 15.82
C CYS A 151 -7.51 -18.05 14.58
N GLU A 152 -8.05 -19.02 13.85
CA GLU A 152 -9.13 -18.78 12.90
C GLU A 152 -10.33 -18.14 13.57
N TYR A 153 -11.18 -17.44 12.81
CA TYR A 153 -12.40 -16.86 13.36
C TYR A 153 -13.26 -17.92 14.04
N TYR A 154 -13.63 -17.64 15.28
CA TYR A 154 -14.31 -18.58 16.15
C TYR A 154 -15.61 -19.16 15.55
N GLY A 155 -16.38 -18.34 14.84
CA GLY A 155 -17.63 -18.73 14.17
C GLY A 155 -17.49 -19.84 13.12
N TYR A 156 -16.27 -20.08 12.64
CA TYR A 156 -16.02 -21.09 11.61
C TYR A 156 -15.84 -22.50 12.19
N GLN A 157 -15.39 -22.63 13.44
CA GLN A 157 -14.93 -23.90 14.02
C GLN A 157 -15.84 -24.45 15.13
N SER A 158 -16.72 -23.65 15.72
CA SER A 158 -17.32 -23.99 17.00
C SER A 158 -18.69 -24.67 16.92
N THR A 159 -18.79 -25.85 17.56
CA THR A 159 -20.06 -26.43 18.03
C THR A 159 -20.33 -26.12 19.51
N VAL A 160 -19.37 -25.49 20.22
CA VAL A 160 -19.39 -25.29 21.68
C VAL A 160 -19.01 -23.85 22.02
N ALA A 161 -20.00 -23.06 22.46
CA ALA A 161 -19.85 -21.67 22.88
C ALA A 161 -18.79 -21.49 23.99
N ILE A 162 -17.82 -20.59 23.78
CA ILE A 162 -16.84 -20.15 24.79
C ILE A 162 -17.33 -18.81 25.34
N GLU A 163 -17.35 -18.67 26.67
CA GLU A 163 -17.80 -17.44 27.32
C GLU A 163 -16.88 -16.25 26.96
N GLY A 164 -17.49 -15.16 26.47
CA GLY A 164 -16.77 -13.94 26.12
C GLY A 164 -15.91 -14.04 24.85
N VAL A 165 -16.22 -14.96 23.94
CA VAL A 165 -15.61 -15.05 22.61
C VAL A 165 -16.68 -14.78 21.57
N ASP A 166 -16.48 -13.75 20.77
CA ASP A 166 -17.37 -13.41 19.67
C ASP A 166 -17.01 -14.19 18.41
N GLU A 167 -17.97 -14.26 17.48
CA GLU A 167 -17.87 -15.04 16.25
C GLU A 167 -16.64 -14.67 15.39
N TRP A 168 -16.26 -13.40 15.42
CA TRP A 168 -15.15 -12.84 14.65
C TRP A 168 -13.85 -12.71 15.46
N ASP A 169 -13.78 -13.23 16.69
CA ASP A 169 -12.56 -13.19 17.47
C ASP A 169 -11.51 -14.17 16.95
N THR A 170 -10.24 -13.75 17.02
CA THR A 170 -9.06 -14.51 16.58
C THR A 170 -8.05 -14.75 17.71
N GLN A 171 -8.26 -14.15 18.89
CA GLN A 171 -7.40 -14.27 20.06
C GLN A 171 -8.15 -14.89 21.24
N TYR A 172 -8.48 -16.17 21.13
CA TYR A 172 -9.23 -16.92 22.14
C TYR A 172 -8.52 -18.20 22.61
N PHE A 173 -7.25 -18.39 22.25
CA PHE A 173 -6.46 -19.55 22.66
C PHE A 173 -6.41 -19.71 24.18
N GLY A 174 -6.18 -18.63 24.93
CA GLY A 174 -6.14 -18.63 26.39
C GLY A 174 -7.51 -18.90 27.06
N LYS A 175 -8.60 -18.80 26.30
CA LYS A 175 -9.97 -19.09 26.78
C LYS A 175 -10.41 -20.53 26.51
N MET A 176 -9.59 -21.32 25.79
CA MET A 176 -9.84 -22.73 25.53
C MET A 176 -9.51 -23.61 26.73
N THR A 177 -9.99 -24.85 26.70
CA THR A 177 -9.54 -25.88 27.65
C THR A 177 -8.11 -26.31 27.33
N THR A 178 -7.36 -26.79 28.34
CA THR A 178 -5.97 -27.24 28.15
C THR A 178 -5.85 -28.37 27.12
N GLU A 179 -6.86 -29.22 27.00
CA GLU A 179 -6.92 -30.29 25.97
C GLU A 179 -6.98 -29.69 24.55
N GLN A 180 -7.86 -28.70 24.33
CA GLN A 180 -7.97 -28.01 23.05
C GLN A 180 -6.71 -27.19 22.71
N GLN A 181 -6.07 -26.60 23.72
CA GLN A 181 -4.80 -25.90 23.54
C GLN A 181 -3.69 -26.86 23.08
N LEU A 182 -3.64 -28.08 23.63
CA LEU A 182 -2.70 -29.12 23.22
C LEU A 182 -2.99 -29.65 21.80
N GLU A 183 -4.26 -29.83 21.44
CA GLU A 183 -4.67 -30.23 20.08
C GLU A 183 -4.36 -29.16 19.02
N SER A 184 -4.32 -27.89 19.42
CA SER A 184 -3.97 -26.77 18.54
C SER A 184 -2.54 -26.83 18.01
N ILE A 185 -1.64 -27.57 18.67
CA ILE A 185 -0.26 -27.75 18.19
C ILE A 185 -0.20 -28.52 16.86
N THR A 186 -1.11 -29.48 16.66
CA THR A 186 -1.05 -30.41 15.53
C THR A 186 -2.10 -30.11 14.46
N SER A 187 -3.32 -29.78 14.85
CA SER A 187 -4.43 -29.62 13.89
C SER A 187 -5.53 -28.65 14.34
N GLY A 188 -5.42 -28.03 15.50
CA GLY A 188 -6.48 -27.16 16.00
C GLY A 188 -6.53 -25.78 15.31
N PRO A 189 -7.55 -24.97 15.65
CA PRO A 189 -7.84 -23.68 15.02
C PRO A 189 -6.77 -22.60 15.25
N CYS A 190 -5.85 -22.80 16.21
CA CYS A 190 -4.88 -21.80 16.63
C CYS A 190 -3.45 -22.26 16.35
N GLN A 191 -2.59 -21.33 15.93
CA GLN A 191 -1.17 -21.55 15.66
C GLN A 191 -0.32 -20.54 16.45
N PRO A 192 0.88 -20.93 16.93
CA PRO A 192 1.77 -19.97 17.59
C PRO A 192 2.39 -19.02 16.57
N LEU A 193 2.64 -17.79 17.02
CA LEU A 193 3.36 -16.78 16.25
C LEU A 193 4.87 -17.00 16.38
N TYR A 194 5.53 -17.26 15.26
CA TYR A 194 6.98 -17.51 15.22
C TYR A 194 7.82 -16.25 15.01
N LEU A 195 7.23 -15.20 14.42
CA LEU A 195 7.91 -13.96 14.07
C LEU A 195 7.07 -12.78 14.55
N ALA A 196 7.70 -11.85 15.24
CA ALA A 196 7.05 -10.61 15.62
C ALA A 196 6.68 -9.85 14.34
N THR A 197 5.61 -9.07 14.38
CA THR A 197 5.19 -8.26 13.25
C THR A 197 5.10 -6.80 13.62
N ASP A 198 5.28 -5.95 12.62
CA ASP A 198 5.18 -4.51 12.73
C ASP A 198 4.19 -3.97 11.71
N ASP A 199 3.57 -2.85 12.03
CA ASP A 199 2.51 -2.28 11.20
C ASP A 199 3.06 -1.38 10.11
N PHE A 200 2.58 -1.62 8.88
CA PHE A 200 2.89 -0.77 7.74
C PHE A 200 1.69 -0.73 6.79
N ILE A 201 1.10 0.47 6.62
CA ILE A 201 -0.08 0.71 5.75
C ILE A 201 -1.23 -0.26 6.03
N ASN A 202 -1.60 -0.46 7.29
CA ASN A 202 -2.67 -1.40 7.66
C ASN A 202 -2.38 -2.87 7.31
N TYR A 203 -1.13 -3.26 7.14
CA TYR A 203 -0.69 -4.66 7.05
C TYR A 203 0.34 -4.96 8.13
N CYS A 204 0.34 -6.20 8.61
CA CYS A 204 1.35 -6.69 9.55
C CYS A 204 2.47 -7.42 8.80
N TYR A 205 3.67 -6.84 8.84
CA TYR A 205 4.86 -7.41 8.22
C TYR A 205 5.73 -8.11 9.27
N PRO A 206 6.29 -9.31 8.98
CA PRO A 206 7.23 -9.95 9.88
C PRO A 206 8.49 -9.11 10.04
N VAL A 207 8.91 -8.93 11.28
CA VAL A 207 10.19 -8.35 11.65
C VAL A 207 11.17 -9.49 11.89
N VAL A 208 12.24 -9.49 11.11
CA VAL A 208 13.33 -10.46 11.26
C VAL A 208 14.40 -9.79 12.11
N PRO A 209 14.77 -10.38 13.26
CA PRO A 209 15.91 -9.90 14.03
C PRO A 209 17.21 -9.95 13.23
N ASP A 210 18.09 -8.96 13.40
CA ASP A 210 19.36 -8.84 12.65
C ASP A 210 20.27 -10.08 12.80
N ASP A 211 20.25 -10.73 13.96
CA ASP A 211 20.99 -11.95 14.25
C ASP A 211 20.49 -13.17 13.45
N VAL A 212 19.22 -13.16 13.07
CA VAL A 212 18.62 -14.17 12.19
C VAL A 212 19.03 -13.91 10.74
N TRP A 213 19.17 -12.64 10.32
CA TRP A 213 19.73 -12.27 9.02
C TRP A 213 21.18 -12.73 8.83
N ASP A 214 22.03 -12.49 9.83
CA ASP A 214 23.42 -12.95 9.82
C ASP A 214 23.53 -14.49 9.71
N TYR A 215 22.59 -15.21 10.32
CA TYR A 215 22.50 -16.66 10.20
C TYR A 215 22.03 -17.11 8.80
N PHE A 216 21.14 -16.36 8.14
CA PHE A 216 20.74 -16.62 6.74
C PHE A 216 21.86 -16.33 5.74
N GLU A 217 22.61 -15.24 5.90
CA GLU A 217 23.74 -14.90 5.02
C GLU A 217 24.97 -15.80 5.25
N GLY A 218 25.18 -16.24 6.50
CA GLY A 218 26.29 -17.09 6.90
C GLY A 218 26.12 -18.60 6.65
N SER A 219 24.89 -19.06 6.42
CA SER A 219 24.61 -20.48 6.13
C SER A 219 24.46 -20.71 4.62
N ALA A 220 25.55 -21.18 3.98
CA ALA A 220 25.41 -21.84 2.69
C ALA A 220 24.39 -22.99 2.83
N PRO A 221 23.45 -23.16 1.87
CA PRO A 221 22.54 -24.30 1.90
C PRO A 221 23.37 -25.59 2.00
N PRO A 222 23.05 -26.51 2.93
CA PRO A 222 23.83 -27.73 3.05
C PRO A 222 23.83 -28.46 1.69
N PRO A 223 24.98 -29.00 1.23
CA PRO A 223 24.99 -29.81 0.02
C PRO A 223 24.00 -30.97 0.21
N PRO A 224 23.34 -31.47 -0.85
CA PRO A 224 22.43 -32.59 -0.75
C PRO A 224 23.23 -33.84 -0.35
N SER A 225 23.42 -34.05 0.95
CA SER A 225 23.96 -35.28 1.49
C SER A 225 22.83 -36.28 1.58
N GLU A 226 23.05 -37.46 1.01
CA GLU A 226 22.22 -38.66 1.11
C GLU A 226 22.04 -39.10 2.58
N THR A 227 21.26 -38.35 3.35
CA THR A 227 20.53 -38.93 4.47
C THR A 227 19.25 -39.49 3.89
N ASN A 228 19.17 -40.83 3.87
CA ASN A 228 17.94 -41.59 3.66
C ASN A 228 16.94 -41.34 4.82
N ALA A 229 16.59 -40.07 5.05
CA ALA A 229 15.37 -39.71 5.72
C ALA A 229 14.30 -39.73 4.63
N THR A 230 13.65 -40.88 4.47
CA THR A 230 12.31 -40.91 3.90
C THR A 230 11.43 -40.11 4.83
N ILE A 231 11.41 -38.79 4.64
CA ILE A 231 10.44 -37.90 5.27
C ILE A 231 9.13 -38.25 4.57
N SER A 232 8.31 -38.99 5.31
CA SER A 232 6.92 -39.26 4.98
C SER A 232 6.22 -37.96 4.64
N ASP A 233 5.48 -37.98 3.52
CA ASP A 233 4.47 -37.01 3.16
C ASP A 233 3.48 -36.83 4.32
N ASP A 234 3.80 -35.95 5.27
CA ASP A 234 2.85 -35.38 6.21
C ASP A 234 3.29 -33.95 6.53
N SER A 235 2.50 -33.04 5.98
CA SER A 235 2.45 -31.60 6.21
C SER A 235 2.65 -31.19 7.68
N SER A 236 3.60 -30.28 7.96
CA SER A 236 3.46 -29.23 9.00
C SER A 236 4.72 -28.44 9.35
N LEU A 237 5.93 -28.88 8.99
CA LEU A 237 7.14 -28.10 9.26
C LEU A 237 7.82 -27.71 7.95
N LEU A 238 7.74 -26.43 7.60
CA LEU A 238 8.54 -25.88 6.52
C LEU A 238 10.00 -26.23 6.74
N SER A 239 10.68 -26.61 5.66
CA SER A 239 12.13 -26.60 5.67
C SER A 239 12.57 -25.15 5.98
N TYR A 240 13.51 -25.00 6.89
CA TYR A 240 14.08 -23.71 7.27
C TYR A 240 14.43 -22.82 6.06
N ALA A 241 14.89 -23.43 4.96
CA ALA A 241 15.22 -22.75 3.71
C ALA A 241 13.99 -22.16 2.97
N THR A 242 12.81 -22.76 3.10
CA THR A 242 11.58 -22.21 2.51
C THR A 242 11.04 -21.03 3.31
N LEU A 243 11.12 -21.11 4.65
CA LEU A 243 10.74 -20.00 5.53
C LEU A 243 11.65 -18.79 5.30
N SER A 244 12.97 -19.02 5.15
CA SER A 244 13.94 -17.94 4.88
C SER A 244 13.61 -17.20 3.59
N THR A 245 13.38 -17.92 2.48
CA THR A 245 13.07 -17.29 1.19
C THR A 245 11.79 -16.48 1.21
N VAL A 246 10.78 -16.97 1.92
CA VAL A 246 9.48 -16.31 2.06
C VAL A 246 9.61 -15.03 2.85
N VAL A 247 10.29 -15.11 3.99
CA VAL A 247 10.52 -13.98 4.88
C VAL A 247 11.34 -12.91 4.15
N ASP A 248 12.37 -13.31 3.40
CA ASP A 248 13.21 -12.43 2.60
C ASP A 248 12.42 -11.69 1.50
N VAL A 249 11.54 -12.38 0.78
CA VAL A 249 10.67 -11.74 -0.21
C VAL A 249 9.74 -10.71 0.46
N ILE A 250 9.17 -11.03 1.62
CA ILE A 250 8.23 -10.15 2.32
C ILE A 250 8.93 -8.93 2.91
N SER A 251 10.08 -9.11 3.56
CA SER A 251 10.85 -8.01 4.14
C SER A 251 11.39 -7.06 3.05
N ASN A 252 11.95 -7.61 1.97
CA ASN A 252 12.42 -6.79 0.85
C ASN A 252 11.27 -6.01 0.18
N ALA A 253 10.08 -6.61 0.10
CA ALA A 253 8.90 -5.91 -0.43
C ALA A 253 8.45 -4.75 0.47
N ARG A 254 8.55 -4.92 1.80
CA ARG A 254 8.26 -3.85 2.77
C ARG A 254 9.24 -2.68 2.57
N ASP A 255 10.54 -2.96 2.57
CA ASP A 255 11.57 -1.93 2.48
C ASP A 255 11.46 -1.15 1.18
N PHE A 256 11.25 -1.86 0.06
CA PHE A 256 10.99 -1.23 -1.24
C PHE A 256 9.76 -0.31 -1.19
N LEU A 257 8.66 -0.75 -0.57
CA LEU A 257 7.43 0.02 -0.52
C LEU A 257 7.57 1.25 0.40
N GLU A 258 8.29 1.14 1.50
CA GLU A 258 8.60 2.26 2.40
C GLU A 258 9.46 3.31 1.72
N GLU A 259 10.52 2.90 1.02
CA GLU A 259 11.34 3.81 0.23
C GLU A 259 10.51 4.48 -0.87
N TYR A 260 9.74 3.71 -1.62
CA TYR A 260 8.90 4.21 -2.71
C TYR A 260 7.86 5.23 -2.23
N LEU A 261 7.20 4.97 -1.10
CA LEU A 261 6.23 5.91 -0.54
C LEU A 261 6.89 7.15 0.05
N GLY A 262 8.05 6.99 0.68
CA GLY A 262 8.88 8.11 1.11
C GLY A 262 9.24 9.02 -0.07
N ASP A 263 9.53 8.43 -1.22
CA ASP A 263 9.84 9.16 -2.45
C ASP A 263 8.61 9.80 -3.09
N ILE A 264 7.46 9.13 -3.12
CA ILE A 264 6.18 9.74 -3.55
C ILE A 264 5.87 10.97 -2.69
N TYR A 265 6.01 10.86 -1.37
CA TYR A 265 5.70 11.94 -0.45
C TYR A 265 6.60 13.16 -0.69
N LYS A 266 7.91 12.95 -0.87
CA LYS A 266 8.86 14.01 -1.21
C LYS A 266 8.58 14.59 -2.61
N ALA A 267 8.21 13.74 -3.58
CA ALA A 267 7.91 14.16 -4.94
C ALA A 267 6.69 15.09 -4.98
N TRP A 268 5.64 14.84 -4.19
CA TRP A 268 4.50 15.75 -4.09
C TRP A 268 4.90 17.16 -3.64
N ALA A 269 5.75 17.27 -2.63
CA ALA A 269 6.29 18.56 -2.20
C ALA A 269 7.09 19.24 -3.32
N ALA A 270 7.92 18.48 -4.04
CA ALA A 270 8.67 18.99 -5.18
C ALA A 270 7.76 19.45 -6.32
N ILE A 271 6.69 18.72 -6.65
CA ILE A 271 5.71 19.10 -7.70
C ILE A 271 5.00 20.40 -7.33
N LEU A 272 4.54 20.54 -6.08
CA LEU A 272 3.84 21.74 -5.62
C LEU A 272 4.76 22.98 -5.65
N VAL A 273 5.99 22.85 -5.16
CA VAL A 273 6.94 23.97 -5.09
C VAL A 273 7.53 24.30 -6.46
N SER A 274 8.04 23.32 -7.20
CA SER A 274 8.73 23.58 -8.46
C SER A 274 7.79 23.69 -9.66
N GLY A 275 6.66 22.98 -9.66
CA GLY A 275 5.71 23.02 -10.76
C GLY A 275 4.79 24.24 -10.68
N ILE A 276 4.10 24.41 -9.55
CA ILE A 276 3.05 25.41 -9.42
C ILE A 276 3.65 26.77 -9.02
N GLN A 277 4.42 26.83 -7.92
CA GLN A 277 4.92 28.11 -7.40
C GLN A 277 5.97 28.75 -8.32
N VAL A 278 6.97 28.00 -8.77
CA VAL A 278 7.99 28.54 -9.70
C VAL A 278 7.37 28.86 -11.07
N GLY A 279 6.45 28.02 -11.56
CA GLY A 279 5.73 28.28 -12.81
C GLY A 279 4.90 29.57 -12.77
N LEU A 280 4.13 29.80 -11.69
CA LEU A 280 3.36 31.02 -11.47
C LEU A 280 4.25 32.25 -11.37
N THR A 281 5.27 32.21 -10.52
CA THR A 281 6.19 33.35 -10.32
C THR A 281 6.96 33.73 -11.58
N CYS A 282 7.47 32.75 -12.34
CA CYS A 282 8.09 33.02 -13.64
C CYS A 282 7.10 33.64 -14.64
N THR A 283 5.84 33.21 -14.61
CA THR A 283 4.79 33.79 -15.46
C THR A 283 4.48 35.24 -15.07
N ASP A 284 4.37 35.52 -13.77
CA ASP A 284 4.11 36.88 -13.26
C ASP A 284 5.26 37.84 -13.60
N VAL A 285 6.51 37.39 -13.42
CA VAL A 285 7.71 38.16 -13.79
C VAL A 285 7.74 38.44 -15.29
N TRP A 286 7.41 37.44 -16.12
CA TRP A 286 7.35 37.61 -17.56
C TRP A 286 6.29 38.63 -17.98
N LEU A 287 5.09 38.55 -17.41
CA LEU A 287 3.99 39.47 -17.71
C LEU A 287 4.30 40.91 -17.27
N ALA A 288 5.00 41.09 -16.13
CA ALA A 288 5.42 42.41 -15.67
C ALA A 288 6.60 43.00 -16.47
N GLY A 289 7.52 42.16 -16.95
CA GLY A 289 8.72 42.58 -17.68
C GLY A 289 8.49 42.87 -19.17
N ALA A 290 7.56 42.15 -19.81
CA ALA A 290 7.30 42.28 -21.24
C ALA A 290 6.95 43.71 -21.72
N PRO A 291 6.12 44.50 -21.00
CA PRO A 291 5.80 45.88 -21.39
C PRO A 291 7.01 46.83 -21.32
N HIS A 292 7.92 46.60 -20.37
CA HIS A 292 9.11 47.43 -20.22
C HIS A 292 10.14 47.15 -21.33
N MET A 293 10.27 45.89 -21.75
CA MET A 293 11.15 45.51 -22.85
C MET A 293 10.66 46.05 -24.21
N THR A 294 9.36 46.00 -24.47
CA THR A 294 8.80 46.58 -25.70
C THR A 294 8.98 48.09 -25.74
N TRP A 295 8.76 48.80 -24.63
CA TRP A 295 9.00 50.24 -24.54
C TRP A 295 10.47 50.62 -24.74
N ALA A 296 11.41 49.86 -24.17
CA ALA A 296 12.85 50.09 -24.34
C ALA A 296 13.30 49.88 -25.80
N LEU A 297 12.81 48.84 -26.47
CA LEU A 297 13.12 48.57 -27.88
C LEU A 297 12.54 49.64 -28.82
N HIS A 298 11.34 50.14 -28.53
CA HIS A 298 10.72 51.23 -29.29
C HIS A 298 11.45 52.58 -29.09
N SER A 299 12.00 52.79 -27.89
CA SER A 299 12.80 53.98 -27.58
C SER A 299 14.15 53.97 -28.30
N LEU A 300 14.76 52.78 -28.45
CA LEU A 300 16.03 52.61 -29.16
C LEU A 300 15.89 52.72 -30.68
N SER A 301 14.76 52.29 -31.27
CA SER A 301 14.50 52.44 -32.71
C SER A 301 14.16 53.88 -33.13
N SER A 302 13.68 54.71 -32.20
CA SER A 302 13.41 56.13 -32.41
C SER A 302 14.67 57.00 -32.50
N ILE A 303 15.84 56.49 -32.12
CA ILE A 303 17.10 57.22 -32.23
C ILE A 303 17.63 57.01 -33.66
N GLN A 304 17.11 57.78 -34.62
CA GLN A 304 17.72 57.86 -35.95
C GLN A 304 19.11 58.50 -35.83
N PRO A 305 20.11 58.01 -36.59
CA PRO A 305 21.44 58.62 -36.59
C PRO A 305 21.33 60.04 -37.16
N LEU A 306 21.70 61.03 -36.34
CA LEU A 306 21.89 62.40 -36.80
C LEU A 306 23.02 62.41 -37.83
N ALA A 307 22.64 62.56 -39.10
CA ALA A 307 23.53 62.86 -40.22
C ALA A 307 23.96 64.33 -40.19
#